data_AF-A0A150X5A3-F1
#
_entry.id   AF-A0A150X5A3-F1
#
_cell.length_a   1.000
_cell.length_b   1.000
_cell.length_c   1.000
_cell.angle_alpha   90.00
_cell.angle_beta   90.00
_cell.angle_gamma   90.00
#
_symmetry.space_group_name_H-M   'P 1'
#
loop_
_entity.id
_entity.type
_entity.pdbx_description
1 polymer ?
#
loop_
_entity_poly.entity_id
_entity_poly.type
_entity_poly.pdbx_seq_one_letter_code
_entity_poly.pdbx_strand_id
1 'polypeptide(L)'
;MINRLILCLGLLLSSFASFSQNKSFDEMMVKRTINCFDVAINSTELFESYMIVNELDSAQMLLNYWEKTCGLVEPVFRAKTILSLHNNTFEESELPSNLMDYLMSYQHKIMYASEGIEFNNWTSSLYDYVHPNSDFNVLLSRMAKGAINDFEESSTEAFLASFYASSSPNVHSMLSEERYSNTKVRYLYDFKVQSIENTTKLHSGLFGGTWSPTGELNVLGTHPNLGFFIGGKKKKLTYDLTLSFKFLNVKDGYEARRDGASSPLENTKHFFGGYFGVDFGREITRWGNNELQLLAGIGLDGFDALKEDEDAGIDGASVLTYNFNIGMGYKYNLSYREYLGLQLKYNVADYSLNSVVDYSGNAVTFSLIWGFYTSPLADSFYYKPKAKKKKK
;
A
#
# COMPACT_ATOMS: atom_id res chain seq x y z
N MET A 1 -26.92 36.96 59.36
CA MET A 1 -26.68 35.53 59.67
C MET A 1 -27.80 34.61 59.14
N ILE A 2 -29.06 35.07 59.07
CA ILE A 2 -30.22 34.31 58.57
C ILE A 2 -30.14 33.97 57.06
N ASN A 3 -29.63 34.87 56.22
CA ASN A 3 -29.53 34.62 54.77
C ASN A 3 -28.50 33.55 54.36
N ARG A 4 -27.54 33.19 55.22
CA ARG A 4 -26.59 32.09 54.94
C ARG A 4 -27.14 30.71 55.30
N LEU A 5 -28.10 30.64 56.23
CA LEU A 5 -28.74 29.38 56.61
C LEU A 5 -29.74 28.91 55.54
N ILE A 6 -30.46 29.85 54.91
CA ILE A 6 -31.45 29.56 53.86
C ILE A 6 -30.76 29.07 52.58
N LEU A 7 -29.59 29.60 52.23
CA LEU A 7 -28.83 29.17 51.06
C LEU A 7 -28.27 27.74 51.22
N CYS A 8 -27.80 27.38 52.42
CA CYS A 8 -27.31 26.03 52.70
C CYS A 8 -28.45 24.99 52.75
N LEU A 9 -29.63 25.36 53.25
CA LEU A 9 -30.79 24.45 53.29
C LEU A 9 -31.37 24.19 51.88
N GLY A 10 -31.34 25.21 51.00
CA GLY A 10 -31.75 25.07 49.60
C GLY A 10 -30.82 24.16 48.78
N LEU A 11 -29.51 24.24 49.03
CA LEU A 11 -28.52 23.36 48.39
C LEU A 11 -28.65 21.91 48.87
N LEU A 12 -28.91 21.68 50.17
CA LEU A 12 -29.10 20.33 50.71
C LEU A 12 -30.38 19.64 50.21
N LEU A 13 -31.46 20.39 49.97
CA LEU A 13 -32.72 19.82 49.44
C LEU A 13 -32.66 19.50 47.94
N SER A 14 -31.78 20.14 47.17
CA SER A 14 -31.57 19.81 45.75
C SER A 14 -30.80 18.50 45.52
N SER A 15 -30.00 18.07 46.50
CA SER A 15 -29.19 16.85 46.41
C SER A 15 -30.00 15.56 46.55
N PHE A 16 -31.13 15.59 47.26
CA PHE A 16 -31.96 14.39 47.48
C PHE A 16 -32.90 14.06 46.31
N ALA A 17 -33.17 15.01 45.41
CA ALA A 17 -33.98 14.75 44.21
C ALA A 17 -33.21 14.00 43.11
N SER A 18 -31.88 13.98 43.15
CA SER A 18 -31.04 13.34 42.11
C SER A 18 -30.81 11.83 42.34
N PHE A 19 -31.17 11.29 43.51
CA PHE A 19 -30.92 9.88 43.85
C PHE A 19 -32.03 8.91 43.43
N SER A 20 -33.12 9.39 42.84
CA SER A 20 -34.26 8.54 42.42
C SER A 20 -34.30 8.21 40.92
N GLN A 21 -33.26 8.56 40.14
CA GLN A 21 -33.18 8.28 38.69
C GLN A 21 -32.02 7.37 38.27
N ASN A 22 -31.33 6.72 39.20
CA ASN A 22 -30.43 5.61 38.86
C ASN A 22 -31.24 4.32 38.66
N LYS A 23 -32.05 4.25 37.60
CA LYS A 23 -32.11 2.98 36.86
C LYS A 23 -30.69 2.75 36.37
N SER A 24 -30.05 1.67 36.78
CA SER A 24 -28.63 1.49 36.49
C SER A 24 -28.42 1.59 34.98
N PHE A 25 -27.38 2.31 34.57
CA PHE A 25 -27.00 2.40 33.16
C PHE A 25 -26.83 0.98 32.57
N ASP A 26 -26.45 0.02 33.41
CA ASP A 26 -26.39 -1.41 33.10
C ASP A 26 -27.75 -2.00 32.68
N GLU A 27 -28.87 -1.67 33.34
CA GLU A 27 -30.21 -2.14 32.93
C GLU A 27 -30.63 -1.60 31.56
N MET A 28 -30.17 -0.40 31.18
CA MET A 28 -30.39 0.15 29.84
C MET A 28 -29.49 -0.51 28.77
N MET A 29 -28.35 -1.07 29.17
CA MET A 29 -27.39 -1.77 28.30
C MET A 29 -27.71 -3.28 28.11
N VAL A 30 -28.73 -3.82 28.79
CA VAL A 30 -29.19 -5.22 28.64
C VAL A 30 -29.97 -5.48 27.35
N LYS A 31 -30.37 -4.45 26.60
CA LYS A 31 -31.09 -4.64 25.34
C LYS A 31 -30.13 -5.16 24.26
N ARG A 32 -30.03 -6.49 24.13
CA ARG A 32 -29.32 -7.15 23.02
C ARG A 32 -29.86 -6.61 21.69
N THR A 33 -29.05 -5.82 21.01
CA THR A 33 -29.28 -5.49 19.61
C THR A 33 -28.70 -6.64 18.80
N ILE A 34 -29.51 -7.23 17.92
CA ILE A 34 -29.03 -8.26 16.99
C ILE A 34 -27.98 -7.58 16.11
N ASN A 35 -26.74 -8.03 16.21
CA ASN A 35 -25.64 -7.51 15.39
C ASN A 35 -25.40 -8.45 14.20
N CYS A 36 -24.59 -8.00 13.23
CA CYS A 36 -24.33 -8.79 12.03
C CYS A 36 -23.52 -10.05 12.25
N PHE A 37 -22.78 -10.16 13.36
CA PHE A 37 -22.14 -11.39 13.76
C PHE A 37 -23.19 -12.45 14.12
N ASP A 38 -24.16 -12.10 14.96
CA ASP A 38 -25.26 -13.00 15.35
C ASP A 38 -26.08 -13.42 14.12
N VAL A 39 -26.40 -12.48 13.23
CA VAL A 39 -27.15 -12.77 12.00
C VAL A 39 -26.37 -13.73 11.12
N ALA A 40 -25.08 -13.49 10.91
CA ALA A 40 -24.27 -14.32 10.03
C ALA A 40 -24.15 -15.76 10.54
N ILE A 41 -23.83 -15.96 11.82
CA ILE A 41 -23.69 -17.29 12.41
C ILE A 41 -25.01 -18.08 12.29
N ASN A 42 -26.12 -17.47 12.71
CA ASN A 42 -27.43 -18.11 12.64
C ASN A 42 -27.86 -18.37 11.18
N SER A 43 -27.57 -17.44 10.27
CA SER A 43 -27.94 -17.59 8.87
C SER A 43 -27.14 -18.69 8.18
N THR A 44 -25.87 -18.89 8.53
CA THR A 44 -25.10 -20.01 7.96
C THR A 44 -25.68 -21.37 8.34
N GLU A 45 -26.02 -21.56 9.61
CA GLU A 45 -26.59 -22.83 10.12
C GLU A 45 -28.00 -23.10 9.57
N LEU A 46 -28.86 -22.07 9.55
CA LEU A 46 -30.21 -22.18 8.98
C LEU A 46 -30.17 -22.43 7.47
N PHE A 47 -29.26 -21.77 6.75
CA PHE A 47 -29.11 -21.98 5.31
C PHE A 47 -28.75 -23.43 5.00
N GLU A 48 -27.76 -24.00 5.72
CA GLU A 48 -27.42 -25.42 5.59
C GLU A 48 -28.62 -26.32 5.84
N SER A 49 -29.38 -26.05 6.90
CA SER A 49 -30.57 -26.83 7.25
C SER A 49 -31.60 -26.82 6.13
N TYR A 50 -31.94 -25.63 5.60
CA TYR A 50 -32.90 -25.50 4.49
C TYR A 50 -32.40 -26.19 3.21
N MET A 51 -31.10 -26.10 2.90
CA MET A 51 -30.54 -26.76 1.74
C MET A 51 -30.56 -28.30 1.87
N ILE A 52 -30.33 -28.85 3.07
CA ILE A 52 -30.38 -30.31 3.32
C ILE A 52 -31.78 -30.87 3.09
N VAL A 53 -32.83 -30.14 3.50
CA VAL A 53 -34.23 -30.55 3.30
C VAL A 53 -34.84 -30.07 1.97
N ASN A 54 -34.04 -29.46 1.10
CA ASN A 54 -34.44 -28.93 -0.20
C ASN A 54 -35.55 -27.84 -0.14
N GLU A 55 -35.57 -27.03 0.92
CA GLU A 55 -36.45 -25.87 1.07
C GLU A 55 -35.81 -24.61 0.47
N LEU A 56 -35.75 -24.56 -0.86
CA LEU A 56 -35.03 -23.51 -1.60
C LEU A 56 -35.62 -22.11 -1.40
N ASP A 57 -36.95 -22.00 -1.28
CA ASP A 57 -37.63 -20.72 -1.00
C ASP A 57 -37.26 -20.17 0.38
N SER A 58 -37.22 -21.04 1.40
CA SER A 58 -36.79 -20.69 2.76
C SER A 58 -35.33 -20.24 2.76
N ALA A 59 -34.45 -20.94 2.04
CA ALA A 59 -33.05 -20.57 1.88
C ALA A 59 -32.90 -19.19 1.21
N GLN A 60 -33.64 -18.93 0.13
CA GLN A 60 -33.62 -17.64 -0.56
C GLN A 60 -34.16 -16.50 0.32
N MET A 61 -35.25 -16.73 1.06
CA MET A 61 -35.80 -15.76 2.01
C MET A 61 -34.81 -15.42 3.12
N LEU A 62 -34.10 -16.41 3.64
CA LEU A 62 -33.06 -16.22 4.65
C LEU A 62 -31.89 -15.37 4.12
N LEU A 63 -31.42 -15.62 2.90
CA LEU A 63 -30.36 -14.82 2.29
C LEU A 63 -30.80 -13.36 2.07
N ASN A 64 -32.05 -13.14 1.67
CA ASN A 64 -32.61 -11.80 1.53
C ASN A 64 -32.72 -11.08 2.89
N TYR A 65 -33.07 -11.81 3.96
CA TYR A 65 -33.07 -11.26 5.32
C TYR A 65 -31.65 -10.89 5.77
N TRP A 66 -30.67 -11.76 5.51
CA TRP A 66 -29.27 -11.51 5.86
C TRP A 66 -28.74 -10.29 5.11
N GLU A 67 -28.96 -10.19 3.80
CA GLU A 67 -28.58 -9.02 2.99
C GLU A 67 -29.24 -7.74 3.49
N LYS A 68 -30.55 -7.77 3.77
CA LYS A 68 -31.27 -6.60 4.27
C LYS A 68 -30.72 -6.10 5.60
N THR A 69 -30.23 -7.02 6.44
CA THR A 69 -29.76 -6.69 7.79
C THR A 69 -28.29 -6.27 7.80
N CYS A 70 -27.46 -6.88 6.96
CA CYS A 70 -25.99 -6.72 7.00
C CYS A 70 -25.36 -6.19 5.71
N GLY A 71 -26.17 -5.92 4.69
CA GLY A 71 -25.72 -5.57 3.36
C GLY A 71 -25.29 -6.79 2.54
N LEU A 72 -25.03 -6.55 1.26
CA LEU A 72 -24.44 -7.54 0.37
C LEU A 72 -22.94 -7.66 0.69
N VAL A 73 -22.60 -8.65 1.50
CA VAL A 73 -21.23 -9.04 1.85
C VAL A 73 -20.86 -10.35 1.15
N GLU A 74 -19.57 -10.74 1.10
CA GLU A 74 -19.10 -11.90 0.32
C GLU A 74 -19.88 -13.22 0.57
N PRO A 75 -20.14 -13.68 1.80
CA PRO A 75 -20.82 -14.96 2.03
C PRO A 75 -22.28 -14.90 1.59
N VAL A 76 -22.92 -13.73 1.70
CA VAL A 76 -24.28 -13.50 1.21
C VAL A 76 -24.27 -13.53 -0.32
N PHE A 77 -23.40 -12.75 -0.95
CA PHE A 77 -23.25 -12.71 -2.40
C PHE A 77 -22.95 -14.11 -2.97
N ARG A 78 -21.99 -14.83 -2.38
CA ARG A 78 -21.63 -16.18 -2.79
C ARG A 78 -22.81 -17.13 -2.64
N ALA A 79 -23.50 -17.13 -1.50
CA ALA A 79 -24.63 -18.04 -1.30
C ALA A 79 -25.77 -17.77 -2.28
N LYS A 80 -26.12 -16.49 -2.54
CA LYS A 80 -27.13 -16.12 -3.54
C LYS A 80 -26.70 -16.55 -4.95
N THR A 81 -25.42 -16.35 -5.28
CA THR A 81 -24.85 -16.77 -6.57
C THR A 81 -24.91 -18.29 -6.73
N ILE A 82 -24.44 -19.06 -5.76
CA ILE A 82 -24.45 -20.52 -5.84
C ILE A 82 -25.89 -21.09 -5.84
N LEU A 83 -26.81 -20.49 -5.08
CA LEU A 83 -28.22 -20.89 -5.10
C LEU A 83 -28.89 -20.60 -6.46
N SER A 84 -28.64 -19.44 -7.05
CA SER A 84 -29.18 -19.10 -8.38
C SER A 84 -28.57 -19.95 -9.49
N LEU A 85 -27.28 -20.27 -9.43
CA LEU A 85 -26.65 -21.26 -10.32
C LEU A 85 -27.30 -22.63 -10.17
N HIS A 86 -27.49 -23.10 -8.93
CA HIS A 86 -28.13 -24.39 -8.65
C HIS A 86 -29.56 -24.47 -9.21
N ASN A 87 -30.29 -23.34 -9.19
CA ASN A 87 -31.67 -23.26 -9.67
C ASN A 87 -31.80 -22.90 -11.16
N ASN A 88 -30.68 -22.70 -11.88
CA ASN A 88 -30.68 -22.18 -13.26
C ASN A 88 -31.42 -20.84 -13.42
N THR A 89 -31.35 -19.98 -12.40
CA THR A 89 -31.97 -18.63 -12.39
C THR A 89 -30.93 -17.52 -12.33
N PHE A 90 -29.65 -17.82 -12.54
CA PHE A 90 -28.60 -16.82 -12.53
C PHE A 90 -28.72 -15.88 -13.72
N GLU A 91 -28.59 -14.58 -13.48
CA GLU A 91 -28.50 -13.56 -14.51
C GLU A 91 -27.22 -12.73 -14.36
N GLU A 92 -26.43 -12.59 -15.42
CA GLU A 92 -25.24 -11.73 -15.39
C GLU A 92 -25.59 -10.27 -15.02
N SER A 93 -26.79 -9.81 -15.35
CA SER A 93 -27.28 -8.45 -15.06
C SER A 93 -27.19 -8.11 -13.57
N GLU A 94 -27.39 -9.11 -12.70
CA GLU A 94 -27.39 -9.00 -11.24
C GLU A 94 -25.98 -8.91 -10.64
N LEU A 95 -24.92 -9.18 -11.41
CA LEU A 95 -23.55 -9.06 -10.92
C LEU A 95 -23.26 -7.61 -10.48
N PRO A 96 -22.83 -7.41 -9.23
CA PRO A 96 -22.61 -6.08 -8.68
C PRO A 96 -21.28 -5.51 -9.19
N SER A 97 -21.18 -4.18 -9.25
CA SER A 97 -19.99 -3.49 -9.75
C SER A 97 -18.72 -3.77 -8.92
N ASN A 98 -18.88 -4.12 -7.65
CA ASN A 98 -17.81 -4.49 -6.72
C ASN A 98 -17.57 -6.02 -6.65
N LEU A 99 -18.03 -6.80 -7.64
CA LEU A 99 -17.82 -8.25 -7.70
C LEU A 99 -16.39 -8.68 -7.34
N MET A 100 -15.39 -7.99 -7.88
CA MET A 100 -13.99 -8.31 -7.65
C MET A 100 -13.62 -8.27 -6.16
N ASP A 101 -14.23 -7.37 -5.38
CA ASP A 101 -13.96 -7.26 -3.95
C ASP A 101 -14.49 -8.50 -3.20
N TYR A 102 -15.64 -9.05 -3.61
CA TYR A 102 -16.17 -10.31 -3.06
C TYR A 102 -15.30 -11.50 -3.45
N LEU A 103 -14.93 -11.63 -4.73
CA LEU A 103 -14.08 -12.75 -5.17
C LEU A 103 -12.71 -12.73 -4.48
N MET A 104 -12.08 -11.57 -4.37
CA MET A 104 -10.80 -11.43 -3.68
C MET A 104 -10.93 -11.69 -2.17
N SER A 105 -12.00 -11.23 -1.54
CA SER A 105 -12.28 -11.52 -0.13
C SER A 105 -12.39 -13.03 0.12
N TYR A 106 -13.12 -13.76 -0.72
CA TYR A 106 -13.19 -15.21 -0.66
C TYR A 106 -11.83 -15.87 -0.86
N GLN A 107 -11.12 -15.48 -1.91
CA GLN A 107 -9.79 -16.01 -2.23
C GLN A 107 -8.84 -15.86 -1.04
N HIS A 108 -8.74 -14.66 -0.45
CA HIS A 108 -7.91 -14.43 0.72
C HIS A 108 -8.31 -15.31 1.90
N LYS A 109 -9.61 -15.44 2.16
CA LYS A 109 -10.15 -16.28 3.24
C LYS A 109 -9.73 -17.73 3.10
N ILE A 110 -9.87 -18.32 1.91
CA ILE A 110 -9.44 -19.69 1.63
C ILE A 110 -7.92 -19.86 1.71
N MET A 111 -7.15 -18.88 1.20
CA MET A 111 -5.69 -18.89 1.27
C MET A 111 -5.19 -18.88 2.72
N TYR A 112 -5.69 -17.98 3.57
CA TYR A 112 -5.30 -17.93 4.99
C TYR A 112 -5.60 -19.24 5.73
N ALA A 113 -6.77 -19.83 5.47
CA ALA A 113 -7.16 -21.11 6.06
C ALA A 113 -6.20 -22.24 5.65
N SER A 114 -5.81 -22.30 4.37
CA SER A 114 -4.87 -23.30 3.86
C SER A 114 -3.48 -23.21 4.48
N GLU A 115 -3.07 -22.02 4.91
CA GLU A 115 -1.76 -21.78 5.55
C GLU A 115 -1.76 -22.00 7.07
N GLY A 116 -2.92 -22.36 7.66
CA GLY A 116 -3.06 -22.53 9.10
C GLY A 116 -2.83 -21.24 9.89
N ILE A 117 -3.06 -20.09 9.26
CA ILE A 117 -3.01 -18.79 9.94
C ILE A 117 -4.32 -18.66 10.73
N GLU A 118 -4.23 -18.58 12.06
CA GLU A 118 -5.41 -18.39 12.91
C GLU A 118 -6.13 -17.11 12.51
N PHE A 119 -7.39 -17.28 12.09
CA PHE A 119 -8.28 -16.18 11.74
C PHE A 119 -8.71 -15.50 13.05
N ASN A 120 -7.98 -14.48 13.47
CA ASN A 120 -8.28 -13.74 14.68
C ASN A 120 -9.37 -12.68 14.45
N ASN A 121 -10.20 -12.42 15.47
CA ASN A 121 -11.33 -11.48 15.43
C ASN A 121 -10.97 -10.02 15.05
N TRP A 122 -9.69 -9.67 14.93
CA TRP A 122 -9.25 -8.36 14.42
C TRP A 122 -9.28 -8.27 12.88
N THR A 123 -9.22 -9.40 12.18
CA THR A 123 -9.34 -9.46 10.71
C THR A 123 -10.80 -9.58 10.23
N SER A 124 -11.74 -9.90 11.13
CA SER A 124 -13.16 -10.13 10.83
C SER A 124 -14.02 -8.87 10.75
N SER A 125 -13.52 -7.70 11.16
CA SER A 125 -14.30 -6.45 11.11
C SER A 125 -14.47 -5.89 9.69
N LEU A 126 -13.61 -6.31 8.76
CA LEU A 126 -13.65 -5.91 7.34
C LEU A 126 -14.08 -7.05 6.41
N TYR A 127 -14.02 -8.30 6.88
CA TYR A 127 -14.21 -9.50 6.06
C TYR A 127 -14.91 -10.60 6.87
N ASP A 128 -16.23 -10.60 6.82
CA ASP A 128 -17.13 -11.73 7.06
C ASP A 128 -17.01 -12.53 8.35
N TYR A 129 -18.13 -12.56 9.05
CA TYR A 129 -18.37 -13.35 10.26
C TYR A 129 -18.49 -14.87 10.02
N VAL A 130 -18.06 -15.40 8.86
CA VAL A 130 -18.16 -16.82 8.50
C VAL A 130 -16.77 -17.44 8.44
N HIS A 131 -16.53 -18.42 9.31
CA HIS A 131 -15.25 -19.12 9.39
C HIS A 131 -14.93 -19.88 8.09
N PRO A 132 -13.68 -19.86 7.57
CA PRO A 132 -13.30 -20.54 6.32
C PRO A 132 -13.60 -22.05 6.31
N ASN A 133 -13.51 -22.70 7.46
CA ASN A 133 -13.75 -24.14 7.61
C ASN A 133 -15.17 -24.48 8.09
N SER A 134 -16.15 -23.58 7.94
CA SER A 134 -17.54 -23.86 8.31
C SER A 134 -18.18 -24.86 7.33
N ASP A 135 -19.17 -25.62 7.83
CA ASP A 135 -19.96 -26.54 7.01
C ASP A 135 -20.68 -25.79 5.87
N PHE A 136 -21.06 -24.53 6.09
CA PHE A 136 -21.60 -23.63 5.07
C PHE A 136 -20.67 -23.48 3.86
N ASN A 137 -19.36 -23.28 4.09
CA ASN A 137 -18.41 -23.17 2.98
C ASN A 137 -18.24 -24.50 2.25
N VAL A 138 -18.23 -25.61 3.00
CA VAL A 138 -18.14 -26.97 2.43
C VAL A 138 -19.36 -27.27 1.56
N LEU A 139 -20.56 -26.91 2.04
CA LEU A 139 -21.81 -27.04 1.31
C LEU A 139 -21.79 -26.23 0.02
N LEU A 140 -21.49 -24.93 0.10
CA LEU A 140 -21.48 -24.05 -1.07
C LEU A 140 -20.42 -24.48 -2.10
N SER A 141 -19.24 -24.90 -1.67
CA SER A 141 -18.20 -25.41 -2.57
C SER A 141 -18.63 -26.70 -3.27
N ARG A 142 -19.33 -27.60 -2.55
CA ARG A 142 -19.91 -28.82 -3.13
C ARG A 142 -20.99 -28.51 -4.15
N MET A 143 -21.89 -27.56 -3.84
CA MET A 143 -22.93 -27.10 -4.77
C MET A 143 -22.31 -26.48 -6.03
N ALA A 144 -21.33 -25.60 -5.86
CA ALA A 144 -20.59 -24.98 -6.96
C ALA A 144 -19.94 -26.03 -7.86
N LYS A 145 -19.31 -27.05 -7.25
CA LYS A 145 -18.69 -28.16 -7.98
C LYS A 145 -19.70 -28.99 -8.78
N GLY A 146 -20.90 -29.18 -8.23
CA GLY A 146 -22.00 -29.85 -8.93
C GLY A 146 -22.44 -29.09 -10.18
N ALA A 147 -22.42 -27.76 -10.12
CA ALA A 147 -22.92 -26.90 -11.19
C ALA A 147 -21.92 -26.64 -12.34
N ILE A 148 -20.65 -27.01 -12.22
CA ILE A 148 -19.60 -26.69 -13.22
C ILE A 148 -19.98 -27.17 -14.63
N ASN A 149 -20.51 -28.40 -14.73
CA ASN A 149 -20.79 -29.05 -16.02
C ASN A 149 -22.15 -28.66 -16.61
N ASP A 150 -22.93 -27.86 -15.89
CA ASP A 150 -24.28 -27.44 -16.31
C ASP A 150 -24.23 -26.23 -17.24
N PHE A 151 -23.07 -25.57 -17.36
CA PHE A 151 -22.88 -24.32 -18.10
C PHE A 151 -21.81 -24.43 -19.18
N GLU A 152 -21.88 -23.54 -20.16
CA GLU A 152 -20.84 -23.40 -21.19
C GLU A 152 -19.51 -22.97 -20.56
N GLU A 153 -18.42 -23.64 -20.91
CA GLU A 153 -17.11 -23.47 -20.26
C GLU A 153 -16.58 -22.02 -20.25
N SER A 154 -16.94 -21.23 -21.27
CA SER A 154 -16.56 -19.81 -21.40
C SER A 154 -17.52 -18.82 -20.73
N SER A 155 -18.58 -19.30 -20.07
CA SER A 155 -19.60 -18.43 -19.48
C SER A 155 -19.21 -17.89 -18.10
N THR A 156 -19.92 -16.84 -17.65
CA THR A 156 -19.78 -16.29 -16.30
C THR A 156 -20.14 -17.33 -15.24
N GLU A 157 -21.18 -18.12 -15.48
CA GLU A 157 -21.67 -19.18 -14.60
C GLU A 157 -20.60 -20.24 -14.39
N ALA A 158 -19.99 -20.73 -15.48
CA ALA A 158 -18.90 -21.70 -15.41
C ALA A 158 -17.69 -21.15 -14.66
N PHE A 159 -17.35 -19.86 -14.86
CA PHE A 159 -16.30 -19.19 -14.09
C PHE A 159 -16.63 -19.19 -12.58
N LEU A 160 -17.82 -18.71 -12.18
CA LEU A 160 -18.21 -18.57 -10.78
C LEU A 160 -18.29 -19.93 -10.09
N ALA A 161 -18.90 -20.93 -10.75
CA ALA A 161 -18.95 -22.30 -10.27
C ALA A 161 -17.54 -22.87 -10.07
N SER A 162 -16.66 -22.73 -11.06
CA SER A 162 -15.28 -23.22 -10.99
C SER A 162 -14.47 -22.50 -9.90
N PHE A 163 -14.68 -21.19 -9.75
CA PHE A 163 -13.99 -20.36 -8.76
C PHE A 163 -14.35 -20.81 -7.34
N TYR A 164 -15.64 -20.94 -7.03
CA TYR A 164 -16.10 -21.35 -5.69
C TYR A 164 -15.94 -22.86 -5.40
N ALA A 165 -15.78 -23.69 -6.43
CA ALA A 165 -15.43 -25.10 -6.28
C ALA A 165 -13.94 -25.34 -6.02
N SER A 166 -13.07 -24.36 -6.31
CA SER A 166 -11.62 -24.51 -6.18
C SER A 166 -11.17 -24.45 -4.72
N SER A 167 -10.24 -25.34 -4.34
CA SER A 167 -9.57 -25.30 -3.04
C SER A 167 -8.46 -24.24 -2.96
N SER A 168 -8.07 -23.65 -4.10
CA SER A 168 -7.08 -22.58 -4.20
C SER A 168 -7.47 -21.62 -5.33
N PRO A 169 -8.58 -20.89 -5.16
CA PRO A 169 -9.05 -19.97 -6.20
C PRO A 169 -8.04 -18.85 -6.44
N ASN A 170 -7.88 -18.43 -7.69
CA ASN A 170 -7.08 -17.27 -8.04
C ASN A 170 -7.75 -16.48 -9.17
N VAL A 171 -8.37 -15.34 -8.83
CA VAL A 171 -9.13 -14.51 -9.76
C VAL A 171 -8.27 -14.12 -10.97
N HIS A 172 -7.04 -13.67 -10.72
CA HIS A 172 -6.13 -13.21 -11.76
C HIS A 172 -5.77 -14.30 -12.77
N SER A 173 -5.35 -15.49 -12.30
CA SER A 173 -4.94 -16.56 -13.20
C SER A 173 -6.12 -17.10 -14.00
N MET A 174 -7.29 -17.25 -13.37
CA MET A 174 -8.47 -17.76 -14.05
C MET A 174 -8.99 -16.77 -15.09
N LEU A 175 -9.10 -15.48 -14.74
CA LEU A 175 -9.59 -14.48 -15.68
C LEU A 175 -8.56 -14.06 -16.71
N SER A 176 -7.26 -14.35 -16.53
CA SER A 176 -6.24 -14.10 -17.55
C SER A 176 -6.39 -14.97 -18.81
N GLU A 177 -7.19 -16.02 -18.75
CA GLU A 177 -7.46 -16.92 -19.87
C GLU A 177 -8.39 -16.27 -20.91
N GLU A 178 -8.10 -16.49 -22.20
CA GLU A 178 -8.82 -15.86 -23.31
C GLU A 178 -10.30 -16.28 -23.40
N ARG A 179 -10.64 -17.48 -22.90
CA ARG A 179 -12.02 -18.02 -22.95
C ARG A 179 -13.05 -17.15 -22.24
N TYR A 180 -12.63 -16.34 -21.25
CA TYR A 180 -13.54 -15.45 -20.52
C TYR A 180 -13.60 -14.02 -21.09
N SER A 181 -12.90 -13.74 -22.21
CA SER A 181 -12.75 -12.40 -22.79
C SER A 181 -14.06 -11.64 -23.01
N ASN A 182 -15.15 -12.35 -23.32
CA ASN A 182 -16.46 -11.77 -23.63
C ASN A 182 -17.47 -11.81 -22.46
N THR A 183 -17.03 -12.14 -21.24
CA THR A 183 -17.91 -12.24 -20.06
C THR A 183 -18.00 -10.91 -19.29
N LYS A 184 -19.13 -10.66 -18.60
CA LYS A 184 -19.23 -9.50 -17.68
C LYS A 184 -18.22 -9.58 -16.54
N VAL A 185 -17.88 -10.78 -16.06
CA VAL A 185 -16.86 -10.95 -15.01
C VAL A 185 -15.50 -10.44 -15.48
N ARG A 186 -15.08 -10.77 -16.71
CA ARG A 186 -13.83 -10.25 -17.29
C ARG A 186 -13.87 -8.74 -17.45
N TYR A 187 -15.00 -8.18 -17.91
CA TYR A 187 -15.16 -6.73 -17.99
C TYR A 187 -14.98 -6.05 -16.62
N LEU A 188 -15.61 -6.57 -15.56
CA LEU A 188 -15.48 -6.02 -14.20
C LEU A 188 -14.06 -6.18 -13.65
N TYR A 189 -13.39 -7.28 -13.99
CA TYR A 189 -11.98 -7.50 -13.66
C TYR A 189 -11.07 -6.48 -14.36
N ASP A 190 -11.21 -6.29 -15.66
CA ASP A 190 -10.41 -5.33 -16.42
C ASP A 190 -10.64 -3.90 -15.94
N PHE A 191 -11.89 -3.56 -15.61
CA PHE A 191 -12.24 -2.28 -14.99
C PHE A 191 -11.52 -2.08 -13.64
N LYS A 192 -11.49 -3.12 -12.78
CA LYS A 192 -10.77 -3.06 -11.50
C LYS A 192 -9.26 -2.92 -11.70
N VAL A 193 -8.67 -3.69 -12.62
CA VAL A 193 -7.24 -3.60 -12.96
C VAL A 193 -6.90 -2.20 -13.45
N GLN A 194 -7.68 -1.64 -14.37
CA GLN A 194 -7.48 -0.29 -14.90
C GLN A 194 -7.61 0.79 -13.81
N SER A 195 -8.54 0.62 -12.87
CA SER A 195 -8.69 1.51 -11.71
C SER A 195 -7.45 1.49 -10.81
N ILE A 196 -6.90 0.30 -10.55
CA ILE A 196 -5.65 0.14 -9.79
C ILE A 196 -4.46 0.78 -10.52
N GLU A 197 -4.36 0.60 -11.83
CA GLU A 197 -3.28 1.19 -12.65
C GLU A 197 -3.35 2.73 -12.74
N ASN A 198 -4.57 3.28 -12.69
CA ASN A 198 -4.79 4.72 -12.67
C ASN A 198 -4.54 5.37 -11.30
N THR A 199 -4.43 4.57 -10.24
CA THR A 199 -4.15 5.04 -8.89
C THR A 199 -2.66 5.39 -8.75
N THR A 200 -2.37 6.45 -8.00
CA THR A 200 -1.00 6.77 -7.61
C THR A 200 -0.44 5.67 -6.71
N LYS A 201 0.66 5.05 -7.12
CA LYS A 201 1.44 4.11 -6.31
C LYS A 201 2.47 4.89 -5.53
N LEU A 202 2.40 4.84 -4.21
CA LEU A 202 3.45 5.43 -3.38
C LEU A 202 4.66 4.50 -3.40
N HIS A 203 5.86 5.07 -3.27
CA HIS A 203 7.07 4.29 -3.09
C HIS A 203 8.10 5.03 -2.27
N SER A 204 9.02 4.27 -1.72
CA SER A 204 10.20 4.77 -1.03
C SER A 204 11.39 3.88 -1.36
N GLY A 205 12.59 4.29 -1.00
CA GLY A 205 13.75 3.45 -1.18
C GLY A 205 15.01 4.04 -0.60
N LEU A 206 16.02 3.19 -0.54
CA LEU A 206 17.39 3.55 -0.19
C LEU A 206 18.26 3.37 -1.44
N PHE A 207 19.33 4.15 -1.52
CA PHE A 207 20.31 3.98 -2.58
C PHE A 207 21.73 4.20 -2.09
N GLY A 208 22.66 3.57 -2.79
CA GLY A 208 24.08 3.75 -2.58
C GLY A 208 24.86 3.71 -3.88
N GLY A 209 25.94 4.48 -3.95
CA GLY A 209 26.65 4.70 -5.19
C GLY A 209 27.80 5.67 -5.05
N THR A 210 28.09 6.40 -6.13
CA THR A 210 29.22 7.31 -6.23
C THR A 210 28.79 8.65 -6.84
N TRP A 211 29.34 9.73 -6.32
CA TRP A 211 29.33 11.06 -6.92
C TRP A 211 30.74 11.35 -7.43
N SER A 212 30.87 11.59 -8.73
CA SER A 212 32.16 11.82 -9.39
C SER A 212 32.17 13.19 -10.06
N PRO A 213 32.91 14.16 -9.52
CA PRO A 213 33.01 15.49 -10.12
C PRO A 213 33.77 15.44 -11.45
N THR A 214 33.61 16.50 -12.25
CA THR A 214 34.25 16.67 -13.56
C THR A 214 34.74 18.10 -13.73
N GLY A 215 35.67 18.33 -14.67
CA GLY A 215 36.24 19.67 -14.88
C GLY A 215 37.13 20.09 -13.71
N GLU A 216 37.07 21.37 -13.34
CA GLU A 216 37.88 21.92 -12.24
C GLU A 216 37.47 21.35 -10.87
N LEU A 217 36.19 20.99 -10.72
CA LEU A 217 35.65 20.31 -9.53
C LEU A 217 36.28 18.94 -9.29
N ASN A 218 36.97 18.35 -10.27
CA ASN A 218 37.59 17.03 -10.14
C ASN A 218 38.66 16.95 -9.03
N VAL A 219 39.15 18.09 -8.54
CA VAL A 219 40.04 18.17 -7.36
C VAL A 219 39.45 17.53 -6.11
N LEU A 220 38.11 17.54 -5.97
CA LEU A 220 37.42 16.92 -4.84
C LEU A 220 37.48 15.39 -4.92
N GLY A 221 37.60 14.83 -6.13
CA GLY A 221 37.62 13.39 -6.36
C GLY A 221 36.27 12.71 -6.16
N THR A 222 36.24 11.40 -6.40
CA THR A 222 35.01 10.61 -6.29
C THR A 222 34.67 10.29 -4.84
N HIS A 223 33.42 10.56 -4.46
CA HIS A 223 32.90 10.27 -3.12
C HIS A 223 31.81 9.20 -3.17
N PRO A 224 31.76 8.29 -2.19
CA PRO A 224 30.57 7.49 -1.93
C PRO A 224 29.36 8.39 -1.71
N ASN A 225 28.21 7.99 -2.26
CA ASN A 225 26.94 8.67 -2.12
C ASN A 225 25.90 7.69 -1.57
N LEU A 226 25.26 8.02 -0.45
CA LEU A 226 24.18 7.26 0.16
C LEU A 226 22.96 8.15 0.33
N GLY A 227 21.76 7.61 0.13
CA GLY A 227 20.56 8.41 0.30
C GLY A 227 19.28 7.60 0.35
N PHE A 228 18.18 8.33 0.45
CA PHE A 228 16.84 7.79 0.40
C PHE A 228 15.92 8.71 -0.39
N PHE A 229 14.79 8.15 -0.82
CA PHE A 229 13.74 8.92 -1.46
C PHE A 229 12.36 8.43 -1.00
N ILE A 230 11.39 9.33 -1.09
CA ILE A 230 9.97 9.04 -0.96
C ILE A 230 9.26 9.68 -2.15
N GLY A 231 8.27 8.99 -2.72
CA GLY A 231 7.70 9.43 -3.97
C GLY A 231 6.39 8.76 -4.35
N GLY A 232 5.88 9.18 -5.50
CA GLY A 232 4.66 8.69 -6.09
C GLY A 232 4.83 8.42 -7.58
N LYS A 233 4.33 7.27 -8.03
CA LYS A 233 4.23 6.89 -9.43
C LYS A 233 2.77 6.91 -9.88
N LYS A 234 2.47 7.66 -10.93
CA LYS A 234 1.16 7.65 -11.62
C LYS A 234 1.37 7.34 -13.09
N LYS A 235 0.83 6.21 -13.56
CA LYS A 235 1.06 5.70 -14.92
C LYS A 235 2.57 5.60 -15.21
N LYS A 236 3.05 6.35 -16.21
CA LYS A 236 4.45 6.41 -16.65
C LYS A 236 5.28 7.49 -15.96
N LEU A 237 4.70 8.27 -15.05
CA LEU A 237 5.38 9.38 -14.38
C LEU A 237 5.68 9.04 -12.92
N THR A 238 6.87 9.42 -12.46
CA THR A 238 7.37 9.27 -11.10
C THR A 238 7.83 10.62 -10.58
N TYR A 239 7.55 10.88 -9.31
CA TYR A 239 7.94 12.09 -8.59
C TYR A 239 8.54 11.68 -7.25
N ASP A 240 9.79 12.02 -7.02
CA ASP A 240 10.57 11.62 -5.85
C ASP A 240 11.08 12.86 -5.12
N LEU A 241 10.91 12.90 -3.80
CA LEU A 241 11.68 13.76 -2.91
C LEU A 241 12.90 12.98 -2.46
N THR A 242 14.09 13.50 -2.75
CA THR A 242 15.36 12.81 -2.59
C THR A 242 16.26 13.54 -1.60
N LEU A 243 16.87 12.79 -0.68
CA LEU A 243 17.94 13.25 0.19
C LEU A 243 19.16 12.33 0.01
N SER A 244 20.35 12.91 -0.17
CA SER A 244 21.59 12.16 -0.30
C SER A 244 22.75 12.83 0.41
N PHE A 245 23.71 12.00 0.82
CA PHE A 245 24.92 12.39 1.53
C PHE A 245 26.14 11.83 0.81
N LYS A 246 27.14 12.69 0.63
CA LYS A 246 28.43 12.39 0.01
C LYS A 246 29.49 12.48 1.10
N PHE A 247 30.29 11.45 1.32
CA PHE A 247 31.20 11.41 2.48
C PHE A 247 32.61 10.95 2.10
N LEU A 248 33.47 10.85 3.12
CA LEU A 248 34.93 10.72 3.03
C LEU A 248 35.63 12.01 2.68
N ASN A 249 36.83 12.17 3.24
CA ASN A 249 37.72 13.28 2.94
C ASN A 249 38.28 13.19 1.51
N VAL A 250 38.62 14.34 0.94
CA VAL A 250 39.37 14.44 -0.32
C VAL A 250 40.76 13.85 -0.13
N LYS A 251 41.26 13.13 -1.14
CA LYS A 251 42.54 12.41 -1.06
C LYS A 251 43.74 13.36 -0.97
N ASP A 252 43.83 14.30 -1.91
CA ASP A 252 45.01 15.13 -2.11
C ASP A 252 44.88 16.53 -1.48
N GLY A 253 43.69 16.88 -1.00
CA GLY A 253 43.36 18.19 -0.44
C GLY A 253 42.99 19.22 -1.51
N TYR A 254 42.40 20.31 -1.07
CA TYR A 254 41.95 21.42 -1.91
C TYR A 254 41.89 22.71 -1.10
N GLU A 255 41.70 23.83 -1.78
CA GLU A 255 41.68 25.15 -1.15
C GLU A 255 40.25 25.64 -0.95
N ALA A 256 39.97 26.20 0.24
CA ALA A 256 38.68 26.78 0.59
C ALA A 256 38.86 28.06 1.42
N ARG A 257 37.78 28.86 1.57
CA ARG A 257 37.73 30.11 2.34
C ARG A 257 36.59 30.10 3.35
N ARG A 258 36.79 30.75 4.51
CA ARG A 258 35.73 30.92 5.52
C ARG A 258 34.78 32.08 5.21
N ASP A 259 35.32 33.29 5.02
CA ASP A 259 34.49 34.49 4.86
C ASP A 259 34.63 35.12 3.46
N GLY A 260 34.11 34.43 2.44
CA GLY A 260 33.98 34.96 1.08
C GLY A 260 35.31 35.24 0.35
N ALA A 261 35.23 35.92 -0.80
CA ALA A 261 36.32 36.01 -1.78
C ALA A 261 37.60 36.70 -1.29
N SER A 262 37.52 37.55 -0.26
CA SER A 262 38.67 38.29 0.29
C SER A 262 39.44 37.52 1.38
N SER A 263 38.91 36.39 1.84
CA SER A 263 39.54 35.58 2.89
C SER A 263 40.71 34.76 2.37
N PRO A 264 41.71 34.47 3.22
CA PRO A 264 42.83 33.62 2.83
C PRO A 264 42.36 32.22 2.45
N LEU A 265 43.07 31.61 1.50
CA LEU A 265 42.87 30.21 1.14
C LEU A 265 43.45 29.31 2.22
N GLU A 266 42.64 28.36 2.68
CA GLU A 266 43.01 27.31 3.62
C GLU A 266 43.03 25.97 2.88
N ASN A 267 44.13 25.23 3.02
CA ASN A 267 44.20 23.87 2.50
C ASN A 267 43.46 22.92 3.44
N THR A 268 42.54 22.14 2.88
CA THR A 268 41.67 21.22 3.62
C THR A 268 41.53 19.91 2.87
N LYS A 269 41.27 18.84 3.63
CA LYS A 269 40.79 17.56 3.08
C LYS A 269 39.34 17.29 3.45
N HIS A 270 38.74 18.15 4.26
CA HIS A 270 37.40 17.93 4.76
C HIS A 270 36.40 18.02 3.62
N PHE A 271 35.49 17.04 3.58
CA PHE A 271 34.39 17.02 2.64
C PHE A 271 33.25 16.23 3.25
N PHE A 272 32.09 16.87 3.35
CA PHE A 272 30.83 16.21 3.64
C PHE A 272 29.73 16.90 2.84
N GLY A 273 29.24 16.23 1.81
CA GLY A 273 28.27 16.77 0.87
C GLY A 273 26.85 16.34 1.14
N GLY A 274 25.90 17.16 0.72
CA GLY A 274 24.46 16.91 0.75
C GLY A 274 23.81 17.19 -0.59
N TYR A 275 22.68 16.54 -0.85
CA TYR A 275 21.72 16.90 -1.90
C TYR A 275 20.31 16.73 -1.36
N PHE A 276 19.46 17.74 -1.53
CA PHE A 276 18.04 17.68 -1.24
C PHE A 276 17.25 18.27 -2.41
N GLY A 277 16.37 17.48 -3.02
CA GLY A 277 15.67 17.93 -4.22
C GLY A 277 14.49 17.08 -4.62
N VAL A 278 13.84 17.52 -5.69
CA VAL A 278 12.75 16.80 -6.33
C VAL A 278 13.25 16.24 -7.65
N ASP A 279 13.10 14.94 -7.81
CA ASP A 279 13.41 14.22 -9.04
C ASP A 279 12.11 13.77 -9.73
N PHE A 280 12.13 13.80 -11.05
CA PHE A 280 11.06 13.45 -11.96
C PHE A 280 11.53 12.31 -12.85
N GLY A 281 10.73 11.26 -12.95
CA GLY A 281 10.99 10.11 -13.82
C GLY A 281 9.89 9.92 -14.85
N ARG A 282 10.25 9.62 -16.09
CA ARG A 282 9.31 9.15 -17.12
C ARG A 282 9.74 7.79 -17.63
N GLU A 283 8.86 6.80 -17.46
CA GLU A 283 8.99 5.48 -18.07
C GLU A 283 8.95 5.60 -19.60
N ILE A 284 10.03 5.18 -20.24
CA ILE A 284 10.17 5.15 -21.69
C ILE A 284 9.55 3.85 -22.22
N THR A 285 9.98 2.72 -21.64
CA THR A 285 9.53 1.38 -22.03
C THR A 285 9.57 0.43 -20.85
N ARG A 286 8.68 -0.57 -20.88
CA ARG A 286 8.58 -1.66 -19.92
C ARG A 286 8.45 -2.97 -20.66
N TRP A 287 9.23 -3.96 -20.25
CA TRP A 287 9.16 -5.32 -20.79
C TRP A 287 9.26 -6.33 -19.65
N GLY A 288 8.16 -7.01 -19.38
CA GLY A 288 8.03 -7.86 -18.19
C GLY A 288 8.29 -7.07 -16.91
N ASN A 289 9.26 -7.55 -16.11
CA ASN A 289 9.64 -6.92 -14.85
C ASN A 289 10.62 -5.75 -14.99
N ASN A 290 11.06 -5.45 -16.21
CA ASN A 290 12.09 -4.46 -16.48
C ASN A 290 11.45 -3.14 -16.91
N GLU A 291 11.99 -2.03 -16.42
CA GLU A 291 11.52 -0.68 -16.73
C GLU A 291 12.72 0.24 -16.98
N LEU A 292 12.70 0.95 -18.10
CA LEU A 292 13.68 1.99 -18.44
C LEU A 292 13.04 3.37 -18.29
N GLN A 293 13.76 4.29 -17.65
CA GLN A 293 13.28 5.61 -17.30
C GLN A 293 14.24 6.70 -17.77
N LEU A 294 13.67 7.83 -18.22
CA LEU A 294 14.36 9.11 -18.29
C LEU A 294 14.17 9.84 -16.97
N LEU A 295 15.22 10.45 -16.44
CA LEU A 295 15.22 11.15 -15.16
C LEU A 295 15.59 12.62 -15.38
N ALA A 296 14.97 13.51 -14.62
CA ALA A 296 15.35 14.92 -14.50
C ALA A 296 15.09 15.38 -13.07
N GLY A 297 15.82 16.34 -12.55
CA GLY A 297 15.62 16.80 -11.18
C GLY A 297 16.19 18.18 -10.92
N ILE A 298 15.73 18.77 -9.83
CA ILE A 298 16.13 20.09 -9.34
C ILE A 298 16.24 19.99 -7.81
N GLY A 299 17.32 20.52 -7.25
CA GLY A 299 17.52 20.54 -5.81
C GLY A 299 18.58 21.53 -5.37
N LEU A 300 18.83 21.49 -4.07
CA LEU A 300 19.97 22.12 -3.43
C LEU A 300 21.07 21.07 -3.27
N ASP A 301 22.30 21.45 -3.59
CA ASP A 301 23.49 20.62 -3.45
C ASP A 301 24.57 21.45 -2.76
N GLY A 302 25.39 20.82 -1.95
CA GLY A 302 26.39 21.52 -1.18
C GLY A 302 27.35 20.58 -0.47
N PHE A 303 28.37 21.14 0.16
CA PHE A 303 29.27 20.39 1.02
C PHE A 303 29.98 21.27 2.03
N ASP A 304 30.30 20.69 3.17
CA ASP A 304 31.15 21.32 4.19
C ASP A 304 32.60 21.22 3.75
N ALA A 305 33.25 22.38 3.63
CA ALA A 305 34.62 22.51 3.16
C ALA A 305 35.63 22.69 4.29
N LEU A 306 35.26 23.47 5.31
CA LEU A 306 36.08 23.73 6.49
C LEU A 306 35.29 23.41 7.75
N LYS A 307 35.95 22.75 8.71
CA LYS A 307 35.36 22.43 10.01
C LYS A 307 35.37 23.64 10.92
N GLU A 308 34.34 23.73 11.74
CA GLU A 308 34.30 24.61 12.91
C GLU A 308 35.28 24.12 13.99
N ASP A 309 35.88 25.08 14.69
CA ASP A 309 36.70 24.88 15.88
C ASP A 309 36.20 25.85 16.97
N GLU A 310 35.27 25.38 17.79
CA GLU A 310 34.63 26.18 18.85
C GLU A 310 35.65 26.66 19.90
N ASP A 311 36.67 25.84 20.21
CA ASP A 311 37.70 26.18 21.19
C ASP A 311 38.59 27.33 20.70
N ALA A 312 38.84 27.38 19.40
CA ALA A 312 39.58 28.46 18.74
C ALA A 312 38.69 29.64 18.28
N GLY A 313 37.36 29.52 18.40
CA GLY A 313 36.40 30.51 17.91
C GLY A 313 36.44 30.68 16.38
N ILE A 314 36.65 29.58 15.65
CA ILE A 314 36.76 29.57 14.19
C ILE A 314 35.52 28.89 13.59
N ASP A 315 34.71 29.65 12.86
CA ASP A 315 33.50 29.15 12.21
C ASP A 315 33.81 28.20 11.04
N GLY A 316 32.97 27.19 10.81
CA GLY A 316 33.05 26.32 9.64
C GLY A 316 32.68 27.04 8.34
N ALA A 317 32.92 26.40 7.20
CA ALA A 317 32.55 26.94 5.89
C ALA A 317 31.91 25.88 5.00
N SER A 318 30.77 26.22 4.39
CA SER A 318 29.99 25.30 3.56
C SER A 318 29.67 25.90 2.21
N VAL A 319 29.74 25.08 1.18
CA VAL A 319 29.28 25.38 -0.17
C VAL A 319 27.81 25.03 -0.30
N LEU A 320 26.99 25.92 -0.88
CA LEU A 320 25.60 25.64 -1.23
C LEU A 320 25.30 26.20 -2.62
N THR A 321 24.67 25.39 -3.47
CA THR A 321 24.33 25.73 -4.85
C THR A 321 23.03 25.06 -5.28
N TYR A 322 22.52 25.50 -6.43
CA TYR A 322 21.42 24.84 -7.13
C TYR A 322 21.97 23.72 -8.01
N ASN A 323 21.31 22.57 -8.01
CA ASN A 323 21.66 21.43 -8.84
C ASN A 323 20.49 21.07 -9.75
N PHE A 324 20.75 21.09 -11.06
CA PHE A 324 19.87 20.53 -12.08
C PHE A 324 20.46 19.22 -12.57
N ASN A 325 19.70 18.12 -12.46
CA ASN A 325 20.18 16.82 -12.89
C ASN A 325 19.33 16.25 -14.03
N ILE A 326 19.97 15.48 -14.92
CA ILE A 326 19.32 14.71 -15.99
C ILE A 326 19.99 13.34 -16.07
N GLY A 327 19.22 12.29 -16.37
CA GLY A 327 19.78 10.95 -16.32
C GLY A 327 18.90 9.86 -16.89
N MET A 328 19.36 8.63 -16.69
CA MET A 328 18.64 7.41 -17.03
C MET A 328 18.52 6.52 -15.80
N GLY A 329 17.38 5.85 -15.69
CA GLY A 329 17.09 4.88 -14.66
C GLY A 329 16.73 3.54 -15.28
N TYR A 330 17.14 2.46 -14.63
CA TYR A 330 16.68 1.11 -14.92
C TYR A 330 16.11 0.52 -13.64
N LYS A 331 14.95 -0.14 -13.71
CA LYS A 331 14.33 -0.83 -12.58
C LYS A 331 14.02 -2.27 -12.96
N TYR A 332 14.30 -3.19 -12.04
CA TYR A 332 13.89 -4.59 -12.09
C TYR A 332 12.94 -4.88 -10.92
N ASN A 333 11.66 -5.08 -11.23
CA ASN A 333 10.63 -5.38 -10.23
C ASN A 333 10.78 -6.84 -9.77
N LEU A 334 11.21 -7.04 -8.52
CA LEU A 334 11.30 -8.36 -7.88
C LEU A 334 9.89 -8.90 -7.56
N SER A 335 8.99 -7.99 -7.20
CA SER A 335 7.59 -8.27 -6.94
C SER A 335 6.74 -7.02 -7.20
N TYR A 336 5.44 -7.10 -6.95
CA TYR A 336 4.57 -5.91 -7.00
C TYR A 336 4.90 -4.87 -5.92
N ARG A 337 5.67 -5.23 -4.89
CA ARG A 337 6.08 -4.37 -3.77
C ARG A 337 7.53 -3.97 -3.78
N GLU A 338 8.39 -4.63 -4.54
CA GLU A 338 9.85 -4.50 -4.37
C GLU A 338 10.54 -4.41 -5.72
N TYR A 339 11.55 -3.55 -5.83
CA TYR A 339 12.40 -3.45 -7.01
C TYR A 339 13.84 -3.12 -6.68
N LEU A 340 14.74 -3.56 -7.55
CA LEU A 340 16.12 -3.10 -7.61
C LEU A 340 16.26 -2.11 -8.75
N GLY A 341 17.13 -1.11 -8.60
CA GLY A 341 17.34 -0.12 -9.64
C GLY A 341 18.79 0.29 -9.83
N LEU A 342 19.05 0.84 -11.01
CA LEU A 342 20.28 1.53 -11.37
C LEU A 342 19.90 2.94 -11.82
N GLN A 343 20.68 3.93 -11.40
CA GLN A 343 20.55 5.30 -11.91
C GLN A 343 21.91 5.85 -12.30
N LEU A 344 21.92 6.57 -13.42
CA LEU A 344 23.03 7.38 -13.87
C LEU A 344 22.50 8.79 -14.10
N LYS A 345 23.04 9.78 -13.40
CA LYS A 345 22.63 11.19 -13.49
C LYS A 345 23.86 12.06 -13.79
N TYR A 346 23.69 13.02 -14.68
CA TYR A 346 24.57 14.16 -14.84
C TYR A 346 23.99 15.35 -14.09
N ASN A 347 24.78 15.96 -13.22
CA ASN A 347 24.40 17.04 -12.32
C ASN A 347 25.11 18.32 -12.78
N VAL A 348 24.33 19.34 -13.07
CA VAL A 348 24.79 20.68 -13.42
C VAL A 348 24.65 21.55 -12.18
N ALA A 349 25.77 21.93 -11.60
CA ALA A 349 25.85 22.71 -10.38
C ALA A 349 27.07 23.65 -10.47
N ASP A 350 26.98 24.82 -9.85
CA ASP A 350 28.10 25.76 -9.79
C ASP A 350 28.45 26.02 -8.33
N TYR A 351 29.54 25.38 -7.88
CA TYR A 351 30.00 25.45 -6.49
C TYR A 351 30.81 26.73 -6.21
N SER A 352 31.09 27.55 -7.22
CA SER A 352 31.81 28.83 -7.05
C SER A 352 30.92 29.98 -6.55
N LEU A 353 29.59 29.81 -6.58
CA LEU A 353 28.61 30.88 -6.36
C LEU A 353 28.70 31.58 -4.99
N ASN A 354 29.22 30.92 -3.97
CA ASN A 354 29.32 31.49 -2.62
C ASN A 354 30.76 31.80 -2.17
N SER A 355 31.73 31.72 -3.10
CA SER A 355 33.14 32.09 -2.89
C SER A 355 33.92 31.30 -1.81
N VAL A 356 33.32 30.26 -1.24
CA VAL A 356 34.00 29.33 -0.32
C VAL A 356 35.03 28.49 -1.09
N VAL A 357 34.72 28.13 -2.33
CA VAL A 357 35.65 27.49 -3.28
C VAL A 357 35.55 28.20 -4.63
N ASP A 358 36.60 28.09 -5.45
CA ASP A 358 36.64 28.67 -6.80
C ASP A 358 36.42 27.64 -7.91
N TYR A 359 36.05 26.41 -7.56
CA TYR A 359 35.90 25.33 -8.54
C TYR A 359 34.53 25.36 -9.19
N SER A 360 34.51 25.55 -10.51
CA SER A 360 33.34 25.31 -11.34
C SER A 360 33.33 23.86 -11.84
N GLY A 361 32.16 23.27 -12.03
CA GLY A 361 32.09 21.95 -12.65
C GLY A 361 30.84 21.16 -12.33
N ASN A 362 30.63 20.14 -13.15
CA ASN A 362 29.48 19.25 -13.07
C ASN A 362 29.88 17.93 -12.41
N ALA A 363 28.90 17.07 -12.12
CA ALA A 363 29.18 15.77 -11.54
C ALA A 363 28.34 14.65 -12.16
N VAL A 364 28.91 13.45 -12.22
CA VAL A 364 28.20 12.23 -12.58
C VAL A 364 27.89 11.45 -11.31
N THR A 365 26.61 11.11 -11.11
CA THR A 365 26.17 10.23 -10.03
C THR A 365 25.77 8.88 -10.61
N PHE A 366 26.32 7.80 -10.06
CA PHE A 366 25.86 6.43 -10.30
C PHE A 366 25.29 5.87 -9.00
N SER A 367 24.12 5.24 -9.04
CA SER A 367 23.45 4.71 -7.85
C SER A 367 22.82 3.34 -8.10
N LEU A 368 22.95 2.46 -7.11
CA LEU A 368 22.16 1.24 -6.93
C LEU A 368 21.00 1.53 -5.98
N ILE A 369 19.80 1.09 -6.33
CA ILE A 369 18.57 1.37 -5.60
C ILE A 369 17.96 0.07 -5.09
N TRP A 370 17.46 0.11 -3.87
CA TRP A 370 16.46 -0.83 -3.38
C TRP A 370 15.22 -0.07 -2.96
N GLY A 371 14.10 -0.32 -3.65
CA GLY A 371 12.87 0.42 -3.46
C GLY A 371 11.65 -0.47 -3.22
N PHE A 372 10.64 0.15 -2.61
CA PHE A 372 9.43 -0.48 -2.13
C PHE A 372 8.20 0.30 -2.62
N TYR A 373 7.23 -0.37 -3.22
CA TYR A 373 5.92 0.20 -3.54
C TYR A 373 4.93 -0.07 -2.40
N THR A 374 4.08 0.91 -2.14
CA THR A 374 2.89 0.76 -1.31
C THR A 374 1.68 1.23 -2.11
N SER A 375 0.63 0.41 -2.13
CA SER A 375 -0.63 0.76 -2.76
C SER A 375 -1.73 -0.04 -2.09
N PRO A 376 -2.53 0.57 -1.20
CA PRO A 376 -3.58 -0.15 -0.48
C PRO A 376 -4.53 -0.94 -1.41
N LEU A 377 -4.81 -0.39 -2.60
CA LEU A 377 -5.65 -1.03 -3.62
C LEU A 377 -4.95 -2.17 -4.37
N ALA A 378 -3.66 -2.04 -4.69
CA ALA A 378 -2.91 -3.15 -5.29
C ALA A 378 -2.59 -4.24 -4.25
N ASP A 379 -2.42 -3.85 -2.99
CA ASP A 379 -2.15 -4.72 -1.87
C ASP A 379 -3.32 -5.65 -1.58
N SER A 380 -4.57 -5.24 -1.79
CA SER A 380 -5.73 -6.14 -1.72
C SER A 380 -5.92 -7.00 -2.96
N PHE A 381 -5.37 -6.59 -4.11
CA PHE A 381 -5.59 -7.29 -5.39
C PHE A 381 -4.52 -8.34 -5.72
N TYR A 382 -3.26 -8.05 -5.41
CA TYR A 382 -2.11 -8.89 -5.77
C TYR A 382 -1.52 -9.66 -4.58
N TYR A 383 -2.17 -9.63 -3.41
CA TYR A 383 -1.64 -10.31 -2.24
C TYR A 383 -1.48 -11.81 -2.49
N LYS A 384 -0.23 -12.27 -2.42
CA LYS A 384 0.12 -13.66 -2.21
C LYS A 384 0.76 -13.75 -0.82
N PRO A 385 0.12 -14.39 0.17
CA PRO A 385 0.78 -14.63 1.43
C PRO A 385 2.07 -15.43 1.17
N LYS A 386 3.13 -15.06 1.89
CA LYS A 386 4.39 -15.81 1.83
C LYS A 386 4.15 -17.11 2.58
N ALA A 387 4.02 -18.22 1.85
CA ALA A 387 3.93 -19.55 2.43
C ALA A 387 5.03 -19.72 3.49
N LYS A 388 4.62 -19.83 4.77
CA LYS A 388 5.55 -20.24 5.82
C LYS A 388 6.05 -21.63 5.44
N LYS A 389 7.33 -21.75 5.08
CA LYS A 389 7.99 -23.06 5.04
C LYS A 389 7.77 -23.68 6.41
N LYS A 390 6.90 -24.69 6.50
CA LYS A 390 6.78 -25.53 7.69
C LYS A 390 8.20 -26.03 7.97
N LYS A 391 8.79 -25.58 9.09
CA LYS A 391 9.98 -26.23 9.63
C LYS A 391 9.54 -27.67 9.92
N LYS A 392 10.08 -28.61 9.13
CA LYS A 392 9.93 -30.04 9.39
C LYS A 392 10.68 -30.41 10.65
#